data_AF-A0A4V3SB68-F1
#
_entry.id   AF-A0A4V3SB68-F1
#
_cell.length_a   1.000
_cell.length_b   1.000
_cell.length_c   1.000
_cell.angle_alpha   90.00
_cell.angle_beta   90.00
_cell.angle_gamma   90.00
#
_symmetry.space_group_name_H-M   'P 1'
#
loop_
_entity.id
_entity.type
_entity.pdbx_description
1 polymer ?
#
loop_
_entity_poly.entity_id
_entity_poly.type
_entity_poly.pdbx_seq_one_letter_code
_entity_poly.pdbx_strand_id
1 'polypeptide(L)'
;MQLINVAFKQIQDEWDNSKFIINHEDEDIHSANERRLSELIGDVAKKLHTGRSRNDQTVTDTKLWLRKSIDKLLLRITKFVEVLVIQAEQDINVLMPGYTHMQRAQPIRWSQWLLSYAWYMKQDLERLLEVRKRVNILPLGSGAIAGNPFSINRQFLAIELGFDEITQNSMHAVGDRDFVGERRVERD
;
A
#
# COMPACT_ATOMS: atom_id res chain seq x y z
N MET A 1 10.14 26.11 6.90
CA MET A 1 9.91 24.97 5.97
C MET A 1 11.22 24.35 5.47
N GLN A 2 12.15 25.13 4.91
CA GLN A 2 13.41 24.59 4.38
C GLN A 2 14.25 23.79 5.39
N LEU A 3 14.33 24.26 6.65
CA LEU A 3 15.04 23.55 7.72
C LEU A 3 14.45 22.16 8.03
N ILE A 4 13.12 22.05 8.10
CA ILE A 4 12.42 20.78 8.36
C ILE A 4 12.65 19.80 7.20
N ASN A 5 12.55 20.28 5.95
CA ASN A 5 12.74 19.43 4.78
C ASN A 5 14.19 18.90 4.68
N VAL A 6 15.18 19.73 4.98
CA VAL A 6 16.59 19.32 5.02
C VAL A 6 16.81 18.25 6.10
N ALA A 7 16.26 18.45 7.30
CA ALA A 7 16.37 17.47 8.37
C ALA A 7 15.69 16.14 8.03
N PHE A 8 14.49 16.16 7.42
CA PHE A 8 13.83 14.93 6.98
C PHE A 8 14.61 14.20 5.89
N LYS A 9 15.25 14.92 4.97
CA LYS A 9 16.13 14.31 3.98
C LYS A 9 17.31 13.60 4.64
N GLN A 10 17.91 14.22 5.66
CA GLN A 10 18.97 13.58 6.42
C GLN A 10 18.48 12.32 7.16
N ILE A 11 17.30 12.37 7.80
CA ILE A 11 16.70 11.20 8.47
C ILE A 11 16.44 10.07 7.46
N GLN A 12 15.92 10.42 6.28
CA GLN A 12 15.75 9.46 5.18
C GLN A 12 17.08 8.82 4.78
N ASP A 13 18.12 9.63 4.55
CA ASP A 13 19.45 9.12 4.20
C ASP A 13 20.02 8.20 5.31
N GLU A 14 19.75 8.50 6.58
CA GLU A 14 20.13 7.65 7.71
C GLU A 14 19.40 6.30 7.68
N TRP A 15 18.10 6.25 7.37
CA TRP A 15 17.37 5.00 7.19
C TRP A 15 17.85 4.21 5.98
N ASP A 16 17.98 4.86 4.82
CA ASP A 16 18.35 4.22 3.56
C ASP A 16 19.76 3.60 3.61
N ASN A 17 20.66 4.18 4.41
CA ASN A 17 22.02 3.68 4.61
C ASN A 17 22.21 2.86 5.90
N SER A 18 21.12 2.49 6.60
CA SER A 18 21.17 1.74 7.87
C SER A 18 22.05 2.39 8.95
N LYS A 19 22.08 3.74 8.97
CA LYS A 19 22.80 4.56 9.95
C LYS A 19 21.89 5.13 11.04
N PHE A 20 20.57 5.04 10.86
CA PHE A 20 19.62 5.47 11.87
C PHE A 20 19.77 4.62 13.14
N ILE A 21 19.96 5.26 14.29
CA ILE A 21 20.10 4.59 15.58
C ILE A 21 18.74 4.59 16.27
N ILE A 22 18.14 3.40 16.38
CA ILE A 22 16.92 3.17 17.15
C ILE A 22 17.28 3.17 18.64
N ASN A 23 16.54 3.93 19.43
CA ASN A 23 16.67 3.99 20.87
C ASN A 23 15.63 3.07 21.53
N HIS A 24 15.95 2.51 22.70
CA HIS A 24 15.02 1.70 23.49
C HIS A 24 13.79 2.49 23.99
N GLU A 25 13.89 3.82 24.05
CA GLU A 25 12.78 4.72 24.39
C GLU A 25 11.85 5.01 23.19
N ASP A 26 12.23 4.59 21.97
CA ASP A 26 11.38 4.76 20.79
C ASP A 26 10.24 3.74 20.81
N GLU A 27 9.04 4.18 21.18
CA GLU A 27 7.83 3.33 21.15
C GLU A 27 7.52 2.77 19.75
N ASP A 28 7.67 3.59 18.70
CA ASP A 28 7.36 3.23 17.32
C ASP A 28 8.22 4.01 16.32
N ILE A 29 8.02 3.75 15.02
CA ILE A 29 8.77 4.44 13.95
C ILE A 29 8.53 5.96 13.93
N HIS A 30 7.36 6.40 14.41
CA HIS A 30 7.02 7.80 14.41
C HIS A 30 7.74 8.51 15.55
N SER A 31 7.76 7.94 16.76
CA SER A 31 8.51 8.50 17.90
C SER A 31 10.01 8.51 17.62
N ALA A 32 10.54 7.47 16.95
CA ALA A 32 11.93 7.44 16.49
C ALA A 32 12.25 8.62 15.56
N ASN A 33 11.45 8.82 14.51
CA ASN A 33 11.66 9.92 13.56
C ASN A 33 11.45 11.30 14.19
N GLU A 34 10.52 11.43 15.14
CA GLU A 34 10.25 12.67 15.87
C GLU A 34 11.38 13.04 16.84
N ARG A 35 11.91 12.04 17.56
CA ARG A 35 13.11 12.19 18.39
C ARG A 35 14.28 12.66 17.51
N ARG A 36 14.55 11.94 16.42
CA ARG A 36 15.68 12.27 15.54
C ARG A 36 15.54 13.65 14.93
N LEU A 37 14.34 14.04 14.51
CA LEU A 37 14.08 15.40 14.03
C LEU A 37 14.36 16.44 15.11
N SER A 38 13.95 16.19 16.35
CA SER A 38 14.21 17.08 17.48
C SER A 38 15.70 17.20 17.80
N GLU A 39 16.48 16.12 17.68
CA GLU A 39 17.95 16.15 17.81
C GLU A 39 18.62 17.02 16.75
N LEU A 40 18.08 17.04 15.52
CA LEU A 40 18.66 17.80 14.41
C LEU A 40 18.30 19.29 14.43
N ILE A 41 17.07 19.64 14.80
CA ILE A 41 16.55 21.01 14.63
C ILE A 41 15.91 21.62 15.90
N GLY A 42 16.03 20.94 17.03
CA GLY A 42 15.55 21.40 18.33
C GLY A 42 14.03 21.62 18.39
N ASP A 43 13.60 22.63 19.15
CA ASP A 43 12.18 22.92 19.40
C ASP A 43 11.36 23.23 18.14
N VAL A 44 12.00 23.57 17.02
CA VAL A 44 11.30 23.76 15.74
C VAL A 44 10.59 22.47 15.30
N ALA A 45 11.13 21.30 15.63
CA ALA A 45 10.51 19.99 15.34
C ALA A 45 9.10 19.86 15.95
N LYS A 46 8.89 20.41 17.15
CA LYS A 46 7.60 20.31 17.87
C LYS A 46 6.44 20.96 17.12
N LYS A 47 6.72 21.95 16.25
CA LYS A 47 5.71 22.60 15.41
C LYS A 47 5.10 21.67 14.36
N LEU A 48 5.74 20.55 14.04
CA LEU A 48 5.22 19.58 13.07
C LEU A 48 3.94 18.87 13.58
N HIS A 49 3.77 18.77 14.90
CA HIS A 49 2.61 18.12 15.52
C HIS A 49 1.38 19.00 15.58
N THR A 50 1.49 20.29 15.24
CA THR A 50 0.38 21.23 15.35
C THR A 50 -0.80 20.77 14.48
N GLY A 51 -1.87 20.30 15.13
CA GLY A 51 -3.09 19.83 14.47
C GLY A 51 -3.02 18.40 13.91
N ARG A 52 -1.91 17.67 14.11
CA ARG A 52 -1.75 16.29 13.65
C ARG A 52 -1.94 15.32 14.82
N SER A 53 -2.56 14.18 14.56
CA SER A 53 -2.65 13.08 15.54
C SER A 53 -1.84 11.88 15.07
N ARG A 54 -1.45 11.02 16.02
CA ARG A 54 -0.93 9.70 15.64
C ARG A 54 -1.98 8.87 14.89
N ASN A 55 -3.27 9.05 15.20
CA ASN A 55 -4.35 8.28 14.61
C ASN A 55 -4.44 8.46 13.08
N ASP A 56 -4.51 9.69 12.59
CA ASP A 56 -4.57 9.95 11.15
C ASP A 56 -3.21 9.77 10.46
N GLN A 57 -2.10 10.02 11.18
CA GLN A 57 -0.76 9.75 10.68
C GLN A 57 -0.51 8.26 10.40
N THR A 58 -0.75 7.39 11.38
CA THR A 58 -0.51 5.94 11.24
C THR A 58 -1.31 5.34 10.10
N VAL A 59 -2.58 5.73 9.94
CA VAL A 59 -3.41 5.24 8.82
C VAL A 59 -2.90 5.77 7.48
N THR A 60 -2.43 7.03 7.43
CA THR A 60 -1.82 7.60 6.21
C THR A 60 -0.58 6.81 5.80
N ASP A 61 0.33 6.57 6.74
CA ASP A 61 1.58 5.85 6.49
C ASP A 61 1.31 4.40 6.06
N THR A 62 0.32 3.75 6.68
CA THR A 62 -0.10 2.40 6.31
C THR A 62 -0.66 2.35 4.89
N LYS A 63 -1.52 3.31 4.50
CA LYS A 63 -2.09 3.37 3.15
C LYS A 63 -1.01 3.68 2.09
N LEU A 64 -0.08 4.60 2.37
CA LEU A 64 1.07 4.87 1.48
C LEU A 64 1.92 3.62 1.26
N TRP A 65 2.22 2.90 2.34
CA TRP A 65 2.97 1.64 2.27
C TRP A 65 2.21 0.56 1.48
N LEU A 66 0.94 0.34 1.80
CA LEU A 66 0.10 -0.64 1.10
C LEU A 66 -0.03 -0.33 -0.38
N ARG A 67 -0.24 0.94 -0.75
CA ARG A 67 -0.29 1.39 -2.14
C ARG A 67 0.98 0.97 -2.90
N LYS A 68 2.16 1.26 -2.35
CA LYS A 68 3.45 0.87 -2.95
C LYS A 68 3.64 -0.65 -3.00
N SER A 69 3.20 -1.38 -1.98
CA SER A 69 3.26 -2.84 -1.93
C SER A 69 2.35 -3.49 -2.96
N ILE A 70 1.13 -2.97 -3.14
CA ILE A 70 0.18 -3.40 -4.16
C ILE A 70 0.75 -3.17 -5.56
N ASP A 71 1.37 -2.02 -5.82
CA ASP A 71 2.01 -1.76 -7.14
C ASP A 71 3.08 -2.78 -7.49
N LYS A 72 3.93 -3.11 -6.50
CA LYS A 72 4.96 -4.14 -6.68
C LYS A 72 4.36 -5.50 -6.94
N LEU A 73 3.26 -5.83 -6.25
CA LEU A 73 2.58 -7.12 -6.40
C LEU A 73 1.89 -7.23 -7.76
N LEU A 74 1.18 -6.19 -8.20
CA LEU A 74 0.59 -6.11 -9.53
C LEU A 74 1.64 -6.40 -10.62
N LEU A 75 2.78 -5.71 -10.57
CA LEU A 75 3.87 -5.93 -11.54
C LEU A 75 4.39 -7.39 -11.53
N ARG A 76 4.54 -7.99 -10.36
CA ARG A 76 5.02 -9.38 -10.23
C ARG A 76 4.02 -10.39 -10.78
N ILE A 77 2.73 -10.22 -10.47
CA ILE A 77 1.68 -11.10 -10.98
C ILE A 77 1.53 -10.95 -12.49
N THR A 78 1.58 -9.72 -13.02
CA THR A 78 1.57 -9.48 -14.48
C THR A 78 2.72 -10.22 -15.16
N LYS A 79 3.96 -10.09 -14.65
CA LYS A 79 5.11 -10.82 -15.21
C LYS A 79 4.95 -12.33 -15.15
N PHE A 80 4.36 -12.85 -14.07
CA PHE A 80 4.09 -14.28 -13.96
C PHE A 80 3.07 -14.74 -15.00
N VAL A 81 1.99 -13.98 -15.22
CA VAL A 81 1.01 -14.23 -16.28
C VAL A 81 1.66 -14.19 -17.67
N GLU A 82 2.52 -13.21 -17.93
CA GLU A 82 3.28 -13.12 -19.19
C GLU A 82 4.10 -14.39 -19.45
N VAL A 83 4.81 -14.92 -18.44
CA VAL A 83 5.57 -16.16 -18.56
C VAL A 83 4.66 -17.35 -18.90
N LEU A 84 3.50 -17.47 -18.25
CA LEU A 84 2.54 -18.54 -18.56
C LEU A 84 2.01 -18.45 -20.00
N VAL A 85 1.73 -17.23 -20.47
CA VAL A 85 1.23 -16.98 -21.84
C VAL A 85 2.31 -17.30 -22.88
N ILE A 86 3.55 -16.84 -22.67
CA ILE A 86 4.68 -17.13 -23.56
C ILE A 86 4.92 -18.64 -23.65
N GLN A 87 4.93 -19.35 -22.51
CA GLN A 87 5.12 -20.80 -22.50
C GLN A 87 3.96 -21.52 -23.20
N ALA A 88 2.72 -21.07 -22.96
CA ALA A 88 1.54 -21.63 -23.60
C ALA A 88 1.57 -21.45 -25.14
N GLU A 89 2.10 -20.34 -25.64
CA GLU A 89 2.27 -20.09 -27.07
C GLU A 89 3.35 -21.01 -27.67
N GLN A 90 4.51 -21.12 -27.01
CA GLN A 90 5.62 -21.97 -27.46
C GLN A 90 5.23 -23.45 -27.55
N ASP A 91 4.48 -23.94 -26.56
CA ASP A 91 4.10 -25.36 -26.45
C ASP A 91 2.69 -25.66 -26.96
N ILE A 92 2.10 -24.81 -27.82
CA ILE A 92 0.69 -24.92 -28.22
C ILE A 92 0.29 -26.30 -28.72
N ASN A 93 1.21 -27.03 -29.36
CA ASN A 93 0.97 -28.36 -29.93
C ASN A 93 1.22 -29.54 -28.97
N VAL A 94 1.71 -29.29 -27.75
CA VAL A 94 1.93 -30.33 -26.75
C VAL A 94 0.61 -30.80 -26.17
N LEU A 95 0.37 -32.11 -26.20
CA LEU A 95 -0.80 -32.75 -25.60
C LEU A 95 -0.44 -33.41 -24.27
N MET A 96 -1.39 -33.41 -23.33
CA MET A 96 -1.30 -34.12 -22.05
C MET A 96 -2.67 -34.70 -21.67
N PRO A 97 -2.76 -35.66 -20.73
CA PRO A 97 -4.03 -36.05 -20.16
C PRO A 97 -4.61 -34.91 -19.31
N GLY A 98 -5.89 -34.57 -19.51
CA GLY A 98 -6.67 -33.78 -18.56
C GLY A 98 -7.25 -34.67 -17.46
N TYR A 99 -7.47 -34.10 -16.27
CA TYR A 99 -7.87 -34.86 -15.09
C TYR A 99 -9.16 -34.33 -14.47
N THR A 100 -10.04 -35.26 -14.07
CA THR A 100 -11.18 -35.00 -13.19
C THR A 100 -11.20 -36.07 -12.10
N HIS A 101 -11.46 -35.69 -10.84
CA HIS A 101 -11.30 -36.60 -9.69
C HIS A 101 -9.93 -37.31 -9.66
N MET A 102 -8.88 -36.64 -10.14
CA MET A 102 -7.52 -37.20 -10.32
C MET A 102 -7.44 -38.43 -11.25
N GLN A 103 -8.45 -38.67 -12.07
CA GLN A 103 -8.48 -39.71 -13.11
C GLN A 103 -8.35 -39.08 -14.49
N ARG A 104 -7.70 -39.81 -15.42
CA ARG A 104 -7.56 -39.36 -16.82
C ARG A 104 -8.95 -39.25 -17.45
N ALA A 105 -9.31 -38.05 -17.90
CA ALA A 105 -10.60 -37.78 -18.52
C ALA A 105 -10.50 -37.76 -20.04
N GLN A 106 -9.79 -36.78 -20.60
CA GLN A 106 -9.61 -36.60 -22.05
C GLN A 106 -8.28 -35.89 -22.35
N PRO A 107 -7.70 -36.05 -23.54
CA PRO A 107 -6.54 -35.27 -23.95
C PRO A 107 -6.85 -33.76 -23.97
N ILE A 108 -5.91 -32.96 -23.48
CA ILE A 108 -5.94 -31.50 -23.54
C ILE A 108 -4.61 -30.99 -24.10
N ARG A 109 -4.57 -29.74 -24.58
CA ARG A 109 -3.30 -29.06 -24.81
C ARG A 109 -2.68 -28.69 -23.46
N TRP A 110 -1.38 -28.91 -23.31
CA TRP A 110 -0.62 -28.42 -22.15
C TRP A 110 -0.82 -26.91 -21.94
N SER A 111 -0.87 -26.14 -23.02
CA SER A 111 -1.16 -24.71 -23.02
C SER A 111 -2.54 -24.36 -22.43
N GLN A 112 -3.56 -25.22 -22.61
CA GLN A 112 -4.88 -25.02 -22.01
C GLN A 112 -4.79 -25.10 -20.47
N TRP A 113 -3.96 -26.03 -19.96
CA TRP A 113 -3.71 -26.17 -18.53
C TRP A 113 -2.92 -24.97 -17.98
N LEU A 114 -1.85 -24.52 -18.66
CA LEU A 114 -1.08 -23.33 -18.26
C LEU A 114 -1.97 -22.08 -18.21
N LEU A 115 -2.77 -21.84 -19.25
CA LEU A 115 -3.64 -20.68 -19.33
C LEU A 115 -4.77 -20.71 -18.29
N SER A 116 -5.15 -21.89 -17.78
CA SER A 116 -6.10 -21.94 -16.64
C SER A 116 -5.58 -21.19 -15.41
N TYR A 117 -4.28 -21.28 -15.11
CA TYR A 117 -3.65 -20.51 -14.03
C TYR A 117 -3.51 -19.03 -14.35
N ALA A 118 -3.25 -18.69 -15.61
CA ALA A 118 -3.24 -17.29 -16.05
C ALA A 118 -4.61 -16.63 -15.84
N TRP A 119 -5.71 -17.36 -16.08
CA TRP A 119 -7.07 -16.87 -15.82
C TRP A 119 -7.37 -16.64 -14.34
N TYR A 120 -6.94 -17.54 -13.45
CA TYR A 120 -7.05 -17.31 -12.01
C TYR A 120 -6.29 -16.05 -11.58
N MET A 121 -5.05 -15.90 -12.04
CA MET A 121 -4.21 -14.73 -11.73
C MET A 121 -4.77 -13.42 -12.30
N LYS A 122 -5.40 -13.46 -13.48
CA LYS A 122 -6.10 -12.29 -14.05
C LYS A 122 -7.22 -11.79 -13.12
N GLN A 123 -8.02 -12.71 -12.57
CA GLN A 123 -9.08 -12.33 -11.62
C GLN A 123 -8.48 -11.73 -10.34
N ASP A 124 -7.36 -12.25 -9.86
CA ASP A 124 -6.67 -11.70 -8.70
C ASP A 124 -6.08 -10.30 -8.97
N LEU A 125 -5.56 -10.05 -10.18
CA LEU A 125 -5.13 -8.72 -10.60
C LEU A 125 -6.29 -7.71 -10.57
N GLU A 126 -7.46 -8.09 -11.07
CA GLU A 126 -8.66 -7.23 -11.05
C GLU A 126 -9.05 -6.86 -9.63
N ARG A 127 -9.12 -7.85 -8.72
CA ARG A 127 -9.41 -7.62 -7.30
C ARG A 127 -8.38 -6.70 -6.67
N LEU A 128 -7.09 -6.92 -6.95
CA LEU A 128 -6.02 -6.13 -6.37
C LEU A 128 -6.05 -4.67 -6.85
N LEU A 129 -6.45 -4.43 -8.10
CA LEU A 129 -6.67 -3.09 -8.64
C LEU A 129 -7.84 -2.38 -7.95
N GLU A 130 -8.90 -3.10 -7.58
CA GLU A 130 -10.02 -2.53 -6.83
C GLU A 130 -9.60 -2.14 -5.40
N VAL A 131 -8.89 -3.03 -4.70
CA VAL A 131 -8.34 -2.76 -3.36
C VAL A 131 -7.43 -1.52 -3.43
N ARG A 132 -6.59 -1.45 -4.45
CA ARG A 132 -5.69 -0.31 -4.68
C ARG A 132 -6.44 1.02 -4.70
N LYS A 133 -7.59 1.10 -5.40
CA LYS A 133 -8.40 2.32 -5.49
C LYS A 133 -8.87 2.78 -4.11
N ARG A 134 -9.36 1.86 -3.27
CA ARG A 134 -9.84 2.15 -1.90
C ARG A 134 -8.70 2.53 -0.94
N VAL A 135 -7.54 1.90 -1.10
CA VAL A 135 -6.31 2.28 -0.38
C VAL A 135 -5.88 3.70 -0.76
N ASN A 136 -6.11 4.15 -2.00
CA ASN A 136 -5.66 5.44 -2.50
C ASN A 136 -6.58 6.64 -2.15
N ILE A 137 -7.17 6.63 -0.94
CA ILE A 137 -7.97 7.73 -0.38
C ILE A 137 -7.31 8.28 0.89
N LEU A 138 -6.95 9.57 0.89
CA LEU A 138 -6.17 10.24 1.94
C LEU A 138 -6.95 10.36 3.27
N PRO A 139 -6.42 9.81 4.38
CA PRO A 139 -7.00 10.00 5.71
C PRO A 139 -6.39 11.19 6.48
N LEU A 140 -5.18 11.66 6.10
CA LEU A 140 -4.48 12.77 6.76
C LEU A 140 -5.35 14.04 6.83
N GLY A 141 -5.31 14.70 7.99
CA GLY A 141 -6.18 15.84 8.30
C GLY A 141 -7.49 15.45 9.00
N SER A 142 -7.66 14.18 9.35
CA SER A 142 -8.75 13.70 10.20
C SER A 142 -8.45 13.91 11.70
N GLY A 143 -7.21 14.27 12.04
CA GLY A 143 -6.79 14.52 13.42
C GLY A 143 -6.98 13.28 14.30
N ALA A 144 -7.27 13.50 15.57
CA ALA A 144 -7.46 12.39 16.51
C ALA A 144 -8.78 11.63 16.26
N ILE A 145 -9.84 12.38 15.93
CA ILE A 145 -11.20 11.82 15.75
C ILE A 145 -12.14 12.79 15.02
N ALA A 146 -12.08 14.10 15.31
CA ALA A 146 -13.07 15.10 14.89
C ALA A 146 -12.61 16.02 13.73
N GLY A 147 -11.52 15.66 13.05
CA GLY A 147 -10.90 16.50 12.02
C GLY A 147 -9.73 17.34 12.55
N ASN A 148 -9.06 18.02 11.64
CA ASN A 148 -8.00 18.98 11.96
C ASN A 148 -8.59 20.35 12.37
N PRO A 149 -8.19 20.93 13.52
CA PRO A 149 -8.79 22.16 14.05
C PRO A 149 -8.23 23.45 13.43
N PHE A 150 -7.26 23.37 12.52
CA PHE A 150 -6.56 24.52 11.92
C PHE A 150 -6.90 24.71 10.43
N SER A 151 -8.00 24.12 9.95
CA SER A 151 -8.49 24.29 8.57
C SER A 151 -7.42 24.01 7.49
N ILE A 152 -6.61 22.97 7.69
CA ILE A 152 -5.59 22.58 6.70
C ILE A 152 -6.23 22.23 5.35
N ASN A 153 -5.52 22.54 4.26
CA ASN A 153 -5.96 22.17 2.91
C ASN A 153 -5.69 20.69 2.65
N ARG A 154 -6.71 19.84 2.84
CA ARG A 154 -6.59 18.39 2.65
C ARG A 154 -6.44 17.97 1.19
N GLN A 155 -7.02 18.72 0.27
CA GLN A 155 -6.85 18.49 -1.17
C GLN A 155 -5.39 18.70 -1.58
N PHE A 156 -4.74 19.75 -1.06
CA PHE A 156 -3.30 19.96 -1.26
C PHE A 156 -2.49 18.77 -0.73
N LEU A 157 -2.78 18.28 0.48
CA LEU A 157 -2.10 17.11 1.04
C LEU A 157 -2.30 15.85 0.19
N ALA A 158 -3.50 15.65 -0.38
CA ALA A 158 -3.79 14.51 -1.24
C ALA A 158 -2.92 14.56 -2.49
N ILE A 159 -2.85 15.72 -3.14
CA ILE A 159 -2.01 15.94 -4.33
C ILE A 159 -0.53 15.68 -4.01
N GLU A 160 0.00 16.29 -2.95
CA GLU A 160 1.42 16.15 -2.56
C GLU A 160 1.81 14.69 -2.25
N LEU A 161 0.88 13.92 -1.67
CA LEU A 161 1.10 12.51 -1.32
C LEU A 161 0.60 11.53 -2.40
N GLY A 162 0.10 12.03 -3.54
CA GLY A 162 -0.37 11.25 -4.69
C GLY A 162 -1.64 10.42 -4.44
N PHE A 163 -2.50 10.84 -3.52
CA PHE A 163 -3.82 10.24 -3.30
C PHE A 163 -4.85 10.81 -4.29
N ASP A 164 -5.81 9.98 -4.71
CA ASP A 164 -6.82 10.39 -5.70
C ASP A 164 -7.95 11.21 -5.05
N GLU A 165 -8.26 10.92 -3.79
CA GLU A 165 -9.38 11.53 -3.06
C GLU A 165 -9.04 11.74 -1.57
N ILE A 166 -9.93 12.42 -0.85
CA ILE A 166 -9.87 12.58 0.61
C ILE A 166 -11.02 11.83 1.28
N THR A 167 -10.78 11.32 2.49
CA THR A 167 -11.87 10.75 3.31
C THR A 167 -12.89 11.81 3.69
N GLN A 168 -14.18 11.45 3.67
CA GLN A 168 -15.28 12.40 3.93
C GLN A 168 -15.68 12.49 5.41
N ASN A 169 -15.28 11.52 6.23
CA ASN A 169 -15.61 11.48 7.66
C ASN A 169 -14.35 11.14 8.47
N SER A 170 -14.02 11.96 9.47
CA SER A 170 -12.80 11.83 10.26
C SER A 170 -12.81 10.61 11.20
N MET A 171 -13.95 10.30 11.82
CA MET A 171 -14.10 9.13 12.69
C MET A 171 -13.92 7.83 11.90
N HIS A 172 -14.56 7.77 10.73
CA HIS A 172 -14.36 6.67 9.78
C HIS A 172 -12.88 6.59 9.37
N ALA A 173 -12.27 7.69 8.96
CA ALA A 173 -10.88 7.69 8.47
C ALA A 173 -9.86 7.15 9.49
N VAL A 174 -10.05 7.43 10.78
CA VAL A 174 -9.13 6.95 11.82
C VAL A 174 -9.50 5.57 12.38
N GLY A 175 -10.78 5.19 12.32
CA GLY A 175 -11.28 3.91 12.81
C GLY A 175 -11.27 2.78 11.77
N ASP A 176 -11.40 3.10 10.49
CA ASP A 176 -11.49 2.16 9.37
C ASP A 176 -10.21 1.35 9.20
N ARG A 177 -10.35 0.04 9.04
CA ARG A 177 -9.28 -0.91 8.70
C ARG A 177 -9.70 -1.88 7.60
N ASP A 178 -10.79 -1.60 6.88
CA ASP A 178 -11.29 -2.46 5.81
C ASP A 178 -10.24 -2.63 4.71
N PHE A 179 -9.44 -1.60 4.46
CA PHE A 179 -8.33 -1.64 3.51
C PHE A 179 -7.19 -2.63 3.89
N VAL A 180 -7.19 -3.18 5.11
CA VAL A 180 -6.26 -4.23 5.57
C VAL A 180 -6.89 -5.62 5.48
N GLY A 181 -8.13 -5.74 5.94
CA GLY A 181 -8.84 -7.01 6.09
C GLY A 181 -9.81 -7.33 4.96
N GLU A 182 -9.79 -6.56 3.88
CA GLU A 182 -10.84 -6.53 2.86
C GLU A 182 -11.23 -7.95 2.43
N ARG A 183 -12.49 -8.30 2.71
CA ARG A 183 -13.09 -9.55 2.26
C ARG A 183 -13.99 -9.26 1.08
N ARG A 184 -14.05 -10.22 0.16
CA ARG A 184 -15.07 -10.23 -0.89
C ARG A 184 -16.44 -10.20 -0.19
N VAL A 185 -17.14 -9.08 -0.30
CA VAL A 185 -18.59 -9.08 -0.08
C VAL A 185 -19.16 -9.64 -1.36
N GLU A 186 -19.46 -10.94 -1.37
CA GLU A 186 -20.31 -11.50 -2.42
C GLU A 186 -21.64 -10.75 -2.33
N ARG A 187 -21.89 -9.89 -3.31
CA ARG A 187 -23.24 -9.39 -3.53
C ARG A 187 -24.00 -10.57 -4.13
N ASP A 188 -24.73 -11.27 -3.28
CA ASP A 188 -25.80 -12.18 -3.68
C ASP A 188 -26.85 -11.43 -4.54
#